data_AF-A0A2E0LZX0-F1
#
_entry.id   AF-A0A2E0LZX0-F1
#
_cell.length_a   1.000
_cell.length_b   1.000
_cell.length_c   1.000
_cell.angle_alpha   90.00
_cell.angle_beta   90.00
_cell.angle_gamma   90.00
#
_symmetry.space_group_name_H-M   'P 1'
#
loop_
_entity.id
_entity.type
_entity.pdbx_description
1 polymer ?
#
loop_
_entity_poly.entity_id
_entity_poly.type
_entity_poly.pdbx_seq_one_letter_code
_entity_poly.pdbx_strand_id
1 'polypeptide(L)'
;MARFNQLRIEAAIRGDLEKEVRSQVRVVKQSITSGLRKGTYATRRDMRRQITRGKFRRGKSGAALGDTLIVKPTPRKGSSLTPEMRLFSVARYKAASGRRSQAIDLITIFSEGATIEATRGKLLAKPTEHAPMDSSGRRPATPSESGIPLVFIPSGDGGFLIDGRDKSDRPPILYVLFPRARISKRINQERAIAKGIEKIPEFIGQAWDKRAAKRGLV
;
A
#
# COMPACT_ATOMS: atom_id res chain seq x y z
N MET A 1 -64.34 -6.68 -12.53
CA MET A 1 -63.12 -7.09 -13.25
C MET A 1 -62.00 -6.03 -13.32
N ALA A 2 -62.27 -4.71 -13.13
CA ALA A 2 -61.24 -3.66 -13.28
C ALA A 2 -60.09 -3.68 -12.23
N ARG A 3 -60.37 -4.03 -10.96
CA ARG A 3 -59.35 -4.04 -9.88
C ARG A 3 -58.21 -5.06 -10.08
N PHE A 4 -58.50 -6.19 -10.73
CA PHE A 4 -57.49 -7.24 -10.98
C PHE A 4 -56.45 -6.82 -12.04
N ASN A 5 -56.88 -6.08 -13.06
CA ASN A 5 -55.96 -5.54 -14.07
C ASN A 5 -55.08 -4.42 -13.49
N GLN A 6 -55.61 -3.60 -12.59
CA GLN A 6 -54.85 -2.54 -11.92
C GLN A 6 -53.77 -3.10 -10.98
N LEU A 7 -54.09 -4.13 -10.19
CA LEU A 7 -53.12 -4.87 -9.37
C LEU A 7 -52.04 -5.60 -10.19
N ARG A 8 -52.40 -6.15 -11.35
CA ARG A 8 -51.45 -6.79 -12.27
C ARG A 8 -50.47 -5.79 -12.89
N ILE A 9 -50.96 -4.62 -13.30
CA ILE A 9 -50.13 -3.56 -13.87
C ILE A 9 -49.21 -2.98 -12.80
N GLU A 10 -49.69 -2.72 -11.58
CA GLU A 10 -48.82 -2.28 -10.48
C GLU A 10 -47.76 -3.32 -10.11
N ALA A 11 -48.11 -4.61 -10.04
CA ALA A 11 -47.14 -5.67 -9.75
C ALA A 11 -46.11 -5.82 -10.88
N ALA A 12 -46.52 -5.66 -12.14
CA ALA A 12 -45.62 -5.66 -13.30
C ALA A 12 -44.69 -4.45 -13.30
N ILE A 13 -45.21 -3.24 -13.05
CA ILE A 13 -44.42 -2.01 -12.95
C ILE A 13 -43.45 -2.08 -11.77
N ARG A 14 -43.90 -2.54 -10.59
CA ARG A 14 -43.01 -2.72 -9.43
C ARG A 14 -41.94 -3.78 -9.67
N GLY A 15 -42.31 -4.90 -10.29
CA GLY A 15 -41.37 -5.98 -10.62
C GLY A 15 -40.30 -5.53 -11.62
N ASP A 16 -40.69 -4.73 -12.62
CA ASP A 16 -39.76 -4.20 -13.63
C ASP A 16 -38.91 -3.06 -13.06
N LEU A 17 -39.48 -2.18 -12.23
CA LEU A 17 -38.75 -1.15 -11.51
C LEU A 17 -37.71 -1.74 -10.56
N GLU A 18 -38.05 -2.78 -9.80
CA GLU A 18 -37.10 -3.43 -8.89
C GLU A 18 -35.94 -4.07 -9.67
N LYS A 19 -36.25 -4.72 -10.80
CA LYS A 19 -35.24 -5.30 -11.70
C LYS A 19 -34.31 -4.23 -12.27
N GLU A 20 -34.87 -3.09 -12.65
CA GLU A 20 -34.17 -1.97 -13.25
C GLU A 20 -33.27 -1.27 -12.22
N VAL A 21 -33.79 -0.95 -11.03
CA VAL A 21 -33.01 -0.41 -9.90
C VAL A 21 -31.88 -1.37 -9.51
N ARG A 22 -32.13 -2.69 -9.44
CA ARG A 22 -31.08 -3.69 -9.18
C ARG A 22 -30.02 -3.69 -10.26
N SER A 23 -30.40 -3.51 -11.53
CA SER A 23 -29.45 -3.41 -12.66
C SER A 23 -28.57 -2.17 -12.53
N GLN A 24 -29.17 -1.02 -12.21
CA GLN A 24 -28.47 0.25 -12.00
C GLN A 24 -27.51 0.16 -10.83
N VAL A 25 -27.96 -0.33 -9.66
CA VAL A 25 -27.09 -0.54 -8.48
C VAL A 25 -25.90 -1.44 -8.81
N ARG A 26 -26.10 -2.48 -9.64
CA ARG A 26 -25.02 -3.36 -10.09
C ARG A 26 -24.03 -2.61 -10.99
N VAL A 27 -24.51 -1.76 -11.90
CA VAL A 27 -23.64 -0.92 -12.73
C VAL A 27 -22.87 0.08 -11.87
N VAL A 28 -23.50 0.68 -10.85
CA VAL A 28 -22.83 1.61 -9.91
C VAL A 28 -21.69 0.87 -9.21
N LYS A 29 -21.98 -0.26 -8.55
CA LYS A 29 -20.98 -1.09 -7.84
C LYS A 29 -19.78 -1.41 -8.72
N GLN A 30 -20.04 -1.86 -9.94
CA GLN A 30 -18.99 -2.23 -10.88
C GLN A 30 -18.17 -1.03 -11.34
N SER A 31 -18.80 0.12 -11.53
CA SER A 31 -18.15 1.34 -12.00
C SER A 31 -17.25 1.94 -10.93
N ILE A 32 -17.75 2.06 -9.69
CA ILE A 32 -16.96 2.49 -8.53
C ILE A 32 -15.75 1.57 -8.32
N THR A 33 -15.98 0.26 -8.25
CA THR A 33 -14.90 -0.73 -8.04
C THR A 33 -13.86 -0.67 -9.16
N SER A 34 -14.31 -0.52 -10.41
CA SER A 34 -13.43 -0.42 -11.58
C SER A 34 -12.63 0.88 -11.59
N GLY A 35 -13.26 2.01 -11.24
CA GLY A 35 -12.61 3.32 -11.17
C GLY A 35 -11.54 3.34 -10.09
N LEU A 36 -11.85 2.85 -8.90
CA LEU A 36 -10.91 2.77 -7.79
C LEU A 36 -9.71 1.86 -8.10
N ARG A 37 -9.94 0.72 -8.78
CA ARG A 37 -8.86 -0.15 -9.27
C ARG A 37 -7.96 0.59 -10.24
N LYS A 38 -8.53 1.25 -11.27
CA LYS A 38 -7.77 2.02 -12.26
C LYS A 38 -6.93 3.12 -11.59
N GLY A 39 -7.53 3.89 -10.68
CA GLY A 39 -6.86 4.93 -9.90
C GLY A 39 -5.67 4.36 -9.12
N THR A 40 -5.89 3.29 -8.36
CA THR A 40 -4.82 2.65 -7.58
C THR A 40 -3.70 2.10 -8.46
N TYR A 41 -4.02 1.47 -9.59
CA TYR A 41 -2.99 1.00 -10.53
C TYR A 41 -2.24 2.15 -11.19
N ALA A 42 -2.89 3.31 -11.42
CA ALA A 42 -2.23 4.52 -11.88
C ALA A 42 -1.26 5.05 -10.81
N THR A 43 -1.68 5.13 -9.54
CA THR A 43 -0.81 5.48 -8.40
C THR A 43 0.39 4.55 -8.33
N ARG A 44 0.17 3.23 -8.36
CA ARG A 44 1.26 2.23 -8.37
C ARG A 44 2.20 2.46 -9.54
N ARG A 45 1.69 2.72 -10.75
CA ARG A 45 2.52 2.98 -11.94
C ARG A 45 3.36 4.23 -11.79
N ASP A 46 2.79 5.30 -11.24
CA ASP A 46 3.52 6.55 -10.99
C ASP A 46 4.57 6.37 -9.89
N MET A 47 4.27 5.62 -8.82
CA MET A 47 5.26 5.23 -7.82
C MET A 47 6.38 4.39 -8.44
N ARG A 48 6.07 3.38 -9.28
CA ARG A 48 7.09 2.62 -10.03
C ARG A 48 7.96 3.55 -10.87
N ARG A 49 7.36 4.49 -11.61
CA ARG A 49 8.10 5.46 -12.42
C ARG A 49 9.02 6.34 -11.58
N GLN A 50 8.56 6.80 -10.41
CA GLN A 50 9.40 7.56 -9.48
C GLN A 50 10.57 6.71 -8.97
N ILE A 51 10.33 5.44 -8.65
CA ILE A 51 11.37 4.49 -8.22
C ILE A 51 12.38 4.23 -9.35
N THR A 52 11.92 4.00 -10.59
CA THR A 52 12.81 3.79 -11.75
C THR A 52 13.62 5.05 -12.05
N ARG A 53 12.98 6.23 -12.10
CA ARG A 53 13.65 7.53 -12.37
C ARG A 53 14.60 7.95 -11.26
N GLY A 54 14.28 7.61 -10.01
CA GLY A 54 15.14 7.85 -8.86
C GLY A 54 16.43 7.03 -8.87
N LYS A 55 16.61 6.12 -9.85
CA LYS A 55 17.72 5.16 -9.96
C LYS A 55 17.85 4.29 -8.71
N PHE A 56 16.73 3.85 -8.14
CA PHE A 56 16.72 2.80 -7.13
C PHE A 56 17.23 1.49 -7.77
N ARG A 57 18.56 1.35 -7.84
CA ARG A 57 19.24 0.25 -8.52
C ARG A 57 18.92 -1.06 -7.80
N ARG A 58 18.68 -2.11 -8.60
CA ARG A 58 18.88 -3.49 -8.16
C ARG A 58 20.26 -3.59 -7.51
N GLY A 59 20.34 -3.94 -6.23
CA GLY A 59 21.55 -4.58 -5.71
C GLY A 59 21.77 -5.89 -6.48
N LYS A 60 22.98 -6.46 -6.40
CA LYS A 60 23.36 -7.71 -7.12
C LYS A 60 22.41 -8.91 -6.86
N SER A 61 21.52 -8.83 -5.87
CA SER A 61 20.68 -9.93 -5.38
C SER A 61 19.19 -9.58 -5.19
N GLY A 62 18.73 -8.36 -5.54
CA GLY A 62 17.40 -7.87 -5.14
C GLY A 62 16.45 -7.53 -6.29
N ALA A 63 15.16 -7.87 -6.14
CA ALA A 63 14.09 -7.29 -6.97
C ALA A 63 14.09 -5.76 -6.82
N ALA A 64 13.80 -5.01 -7.89
CA ALA A 64 13.74 -3.55 -7.78
C ALA A 64 12.62 -3.16 -6.80
N LEU A 65 12.79 -2.11 -5.99
CA LEU A 65 11.75 -1.62 -5.06
C LEU A 65 10.39 -1.38 -5.78
N GLY A 66 10.41 -1.09 -7.08
CA GLY A 66 9.20 -0.94 -7.88
C GLY A 66 8.47 -2.27 -8.13
N ASP A 67 9.16 -3.40 -8.05
CA ASP A 67 8.61 -4.74 -8.26
C ASP A 67 7.99 -5.31 -6.97
N THR A 68 8.30 -4.73 -5.82
CA THR A 68 7.74 -5.13 -4.52
C THR A 68 6.42 -4.42 -4.19
N LEU A 69 5.93 -3.53 -5.06
CA LEU A 69 4.65 -2.84 -4.91
C LEU A 69 3.46 -3.77 -5.18
N ILE A 70 2.68 -4.03 -4.14
CA ILE A 70 1.51 -4.91 -4.15
C ILE A 70 0.24 -4.08 -3.97
N VAL A 71 -0.77 -4.38 -4.79
CA VAL A 71 -2.14 -3.88 -4.62
C VAL A 71 -3.01 -5.00 -4.07
N LYS A 72 -3.67 -4.76 -2.93
CA LYS A 72 -4.64 -5.66 -2.33
C LYS A 72 -6.04 -5.04 -2.41
N PRO A 73 -6.90 -5.55 -3.31
CA PRO A 73 -8.28 -5.10 -3.43
C PRO A 73 -9.20 -5.78 -2.41
N THR A 74 -10.15 -5.02 -1.86
CA THR A 74 -11.32 -5.50 -1.10
C THR A 74 -12.58 -4.97 -1.79
N PRO A 75 -13.50 -5.81 -2.28
CA PRO A 75 -13.41 -7.27 -2.33
C PRO A 75 -12.38 -7.74 -3.38
N ARG A 76 -11.78 -8.92 -3.12
CA ARG A 76 -10.79 -9.52 -4.02
C ARG A 76 -11.39 -9.87 -5.39
N LYS A 77 -12.62 -10.39 -5.40
CA LYS A 77 -13.42 -10.69 -6.59
C LYS A 77 -14.78 -9.98 -6.48
N GLY A 78 -15.39 -9.66 -7.61
CA GLY A 78 -16.68 -8.96 -7.65
C GLY A 78 -16.56 -7.44 -7.47
N SER A 79 -17.66 -6.81 -7.05
CA SER A 79 -17.83 -5.36 -6.93
C SER A 79 -18.60 -4.98 -5.67
N SER A 80 -18.20 -3.88 -5.03
CA SER A 80 -18.87 -3.31 -3.86
C SER A 80 -19.24 -1.84 -4.10
N LEU A 81 -20.15 -1.29 -3.30
CA LEU A 81 -20.38 0.17 -3.21
C LEU A 81 -19.26 0.85 -2.43
N THR A 82 -18.65 0.12 -1.49
CA THR A 82 -17.54 0.56 -0.64
C THR A 82 -16.30 -0.31 -0.90
N PRO A 83 -15.75 -0.32 -2.14
CA PRO A 83 -14.51 -1.03 -2.40
C PRO A 83 -13.34 -0.30 -1.75
N GLU A 84 -12.36 -1.04 -1.28
CA GLU A 84 -11.10 -0.53 -0.76
C GLU A 84 -9.93 -1.07 -1.58
N MET A 85 -8.89 -0.25 -1.74
CA MET A 85 -7.66 -0.65 -2.41
C MET A 85 -6.47 -0.25 -1.54
N ARG A 86 -5.71 -1.24 -1.07
CA ARG A 86 -4.48 -0.99 -0.31
C ARG A 86 -3.28 -1.19 -1.22
N LEU A 87 -2.42 -0.19 -1.31
CA LEU A 87 -1.13 -0.24 -1.99
C LEU A 87 -0.03 -0.20 -0.94
N PHE A 88 0.82 -1.22 -0.91
CA PHE A 88 1.94 -1.36 0.02
C PHE A 88 3.12 -2.03 -0.69
N SER A 89 4.32 -1.94 -0.13
CA SER A 89 5.45 -2.75 -0.59
C SER A 89 5.80 -3.88 0.36
N VAL A 90 6.45 -4.93 -0.16
CA VAL A 90 6.92 -6.06 0.66
C VAL A 90 8.41 -6.31 0.41
N ALA A 91 9.25 -5.93 1.37
CA ALA A 91 10.47 -6.67 1.64
C ALA A 91 10.17 -7.82 2.59
N ARG A 92 10.71 -9.00 2.30
CA ARG A 92 10.82 -10.08 3.28
C ARG A 92 12.26 -10.07 3.77
N TYR A 93 12.49 -9.85 5.05
CA TYR A 93 13.77 -10.19 5.67
C TYR A 93 13.65 -11.60 6.26
N LYS A 94 14.72 -12.40 6.13
CA LYS A 94 14.83 -13.64 6.88
C LYS A 94 14.99 -13.23 8.34
N ALA A 95 14.01 -13.55 9.17
CA ALA A 95 14.18 -13.41 10.61
C ALA A 95 15.32 -14.34 11.05
N ALA A 96 16.14 -13.92 12.00
CA ALA A 96 17.07 -14.82 12.65
C ALA A 96 16.27 -15.96 13.32
N SER A 97 16.63 -17.20 13.00
CA SER A 97 16.14 -18.47 13.57
C SER A 97 14.62 -18.60 13.82
N GLY A 98 13.94 -19.39 12.98
CA GLY A 98 12.63 -19.98 13.30
C GLY A 98 11.40 -19.06 13.27
N ARG A 99 11.56 -17.73 13.18
CA ARG A 99 10.44 -16.78 13.05
C ARG A 99 10.02 -16.58 11.60
N ARG A 100 8.71 -16.39 11.36
CA ARG A 100 8.19 -16.05 10.02
C ARG A 100 8.81 -14.74 9.54
N SER A 101 9.23 -14.71 8.28
CA SER A 101 9.66 -13.50 7.59
C SER A 101 8.53 -12.46 7.64
N GLN A 102 8.76 -11.32 8.29
CA GLN A 102 7.77 -10.26 8.35
C GLN A 102 7.82 -9.43 7.07
N ALA A 103 6.64 -9.09 6.55
CA ALA A 103 6.49 -8.22 5.39
C ALA A 103 6.68 -6.77 5.85
N ILE A 104 7.65 -6.10 5.26
CA ILE A 104 8.00 -4.71 5.59
C ILE A 104 7.68 -3.82 4.40
N ASP A 105 6.94 -2.73 4.65
CA ASP A 105 6.75 -1.67 3.67
C ASP A 105 8.01 -0.82 3.51
N LEU A 106 8.79 -1.15 2.50
CA LEU A 106 9.98 -0.42 2.08
C LEU A 106 9.68 1.02 1.69
N ILE A 107 8.50 1.33 1.11
CA ILE A 107 8.17 2.71 0.71
C ILE A 107 8.15 3.62 1.93
N THR A 108 7.49 3.17 3.00
CA THR A 108 7.44 3.84 4.29
C THR A 108 8.84 4.01 4.89
N ILE A 109 9.66 2.95 4.88
CA ILE A 109 11.05 3.07 5.36
C ILE A 109 11.84 4.09 4.56
N PHE A 110 11.70 4.12 3.23
CA PHE A 110 12.45 5.05 2.39
C PHE A 110 11.97 6.49 2.52
N SER A 111 10.71 6.73 2.89
CA SER A 111 10.20 8.09 3.17
C SER A 111 10.56 8.59 4.57
N GLU A 112 10.51 7.71 5.57
CA GLU A 112 10.60 8.08 6.99
C GLU A 112 11.96 7.76 7.63
N GLY A 113 12.73 6.85 7.04
CA GLY A 113 13.87 6.22 7.71
C GLY A 113 15.09 7.14 7.87
N ALA A 114 15.64 7.16 9.09
CA ALA A 114 16.94 7.73 9.38
C ALA A 114 18.07 6.91 8.73
N THR A 115 19.14 7.59 8.32
CA THR A 115 20.33 6.95 7.75
C THR A 115 21.43 6.83 8.80
N ILE A 116 22.11 5.69 8.84
CA ILE A 116 23.32 5.45 9.63
C ILE A 116 24.48 5.18 8.67
N GLU A 117 25.69 5.61 9.04
CA GLU A 117 26.91 5.24 8.34
C GLU A 117 27.44 3.89 8.87
N ALA A 118 27.78 2.99 7.96
CA ALA A 118 28.37 1.69 8.27
C ALA A 118 29.60 1.45 7.39
N THR A 119 30.43 0.47 7.76
CA THR A 119 31.68 0.12 7.05
C THR A 119 31.45 -0.18 5.56
N ARG A 120 30.27 -0.68 5.19
CA ARG A 120 29.89 -1.00 3.80
C ARG A 120 28.96 0.05 3.15
N GLY A 121 28.92 1.27 3.69
CA GLY A 121 28.16 2.40 3.16
C GLY A 121 27.03 2.85 4.07
N LYS A 122 26.06 3.57 3.51
CA LYS A 122 24.93 4.12 4.28
C LYS A 122 23.80 3.09 4.38
N LEU A 123 23.24 2.92 5.57
CA LEU A 123 22.12 2.03 5.85
C LEU A 123 20.90 2.82 6.32
N LEU A 124 19.70 2.36 5.99
CA LEU A 124 18.44 2.90 6.49
C LEU A 124 17.94 2.07 7.67
N ALA A 125 17.53 2.73 8.74
CA ALA A 125 17.02 2.08 9.93
C ALA A 125 15.50 2.09 9.96
N LYS A 126 14.90 0.90 10.08
CA LYS A 126 13.48 0.75 10.41
C LYS A 126 13.33 0.36 11.88
N PRO A 127 12.54 1.10 12.67
CA PRO A 127 12.19 0.69 14.03
C PRO A 127 11.37 -0.61 14.03
N THR A 128 11.64 -1.48 14.99
CA THR A 128 10.82 -2.65 15.31
C THR A 128 9.78 -2.31 16.37
N GLU A 129 8.99 -3.29 16.79
CA GLU A 129 8.06 -3.17 17.93
C GLU A 129 8.76 -2.90 19.27
N HIS A 130 10.07 -3.17 19.36
CA HIS A 130 10.87 -2.94 20.55
C HIS A 130 11.57 -1.58 20.54
N ALA A 131 11.52 -0.83 19.43
CA ALA A 131 12.12 0.48 19.36
C ALA A 131 11.44 1.44 20.35
N PRO A 132 12.22 2.27 21.07
CA PRO A 132 11.64 3.29 21.94
C PRO A 132 10.81 4.28 21.13
N MET A 133 9.81 4.89 21.76
CA MET A 133 9.07 6.01 21.17
C MET A 133 9.89 7.29 21.19
N ASP A 134 9.59 8.21 20.28
CA ASP A 134 10.17 9.55 20.28
C ASP A 134 9.71 10.36 21.50
N SER A 135 10.30 11.53 21.72
CA SER A 135 9.97 12.40 22.86
C SER A 135 8.50 12.83 22.90
N SER A 136 7.80 12.76 21.76
CA SER A 136 6.37 13.07 21.65
C SER A 136 5.46 11.88 21.96
N GLY A 137 6.00 10.65 22.00
CA GLY A 137 5.25 9.42 22.18
C GLY A 137 4.38 9.02 20.98
N ARG A 138 4.45 9.76 19.86
CA ARG A 138 3.53 9.57 18.71
C ARG A 138 4.07 8.62 17.66
N ARG A 139 5.39 8.45 17.58
CA ARG A 139 6.06 7.54 16.64
C ARG A 139 7.28 6.90 17.30
N PRO A 140 7.77 5.77 16.77
CA PRO A 140 9.06 5.23 17.18
C PRO A 140 10.19 6.25 16.93
N ALA A 141 11.11 6.36 17.89
CA ALA A 141 12.31 7.16 17.79
C ALA A 141 13.24 6.59 16.72
N THR A 142 13.87 7.47 15.94
CA THR A 142 14.98 7.06 15.07
C THR A 142 16.21 6.69 15.91
N PRO A 143 17.19 5.97 15.35
CA PRO A 143 18.43 5.64 16.06
C PRO A 143 19.12 6.85 16.71
N SER A 144 19.15 7.99 16.01
CA SER A 144 19.71 9.26 16.51
C SER A 144 18.88 9.92 17.60
N GLU A 145 17.56 9.69 17.60
CA GLU A 145 16.64 10.24 18.60
C GLU A 145 16.49 9.31 19.82
N SER A 146 16.89 8.05 19.70
CA SER A 146 16.61 7.02 20.71
C SER A 146 17.26 7.31 22.06
N GLY A 147 18.40 8.02 22.08
CA GLY A 147 19.18 8.26 23.30
C GLY A 147 19.77 6.99 23.93
N ILE A 148 19.62 5.84 23.26
CA ILE A 148 20.14 4.54 23.69
C ILE A 148 21.49 4.32 22.99
N PRO A 149 22.53 3.83 23.68
CA PRO A 149 23.74 3.39 23.00
C PRO A 149 23.41 2.13 22.17
N LEU A 150 23.57 2.21 20.85
CA LEU A 150 23.20 1.13 19.94
C LEU A 150 24.44 0.34 19.50
N VAL A 151 24.33 -0.99 19.49
CA VAL A 151 25.37 -1.87 18.95
C VAL A 151 24.94 -2.39 17.58
N PHE A 152 25.83 -2.24 16.59
CA PHE A 152 25.61 -2.73 15.24
C PHE A 152 26.04 -4.19 15.10
N ILE A 153 25.10 -5.04 14.66
CA ILE A 153 25.35 -6.43 14.31
C ILE A 153 25.24 -6.56 12.78
N PRO A 154 26.35 -6.83 12.06
CA PRO A 154 26.32 -6.97 10.61
C PRO A 154 25.59 -8.25 10.18
N SER A 155 24.80 -8.16 9.10
CA SER A 155 24.12 -9.32 8.51
C SER A 155 24.00 -9.15 6.98
N GLY A 156 24.83 -9.87 6.23
CA GLY A 156 24.86 -9.78 4.76
C GLY A 156 25.15 -8.36 4.26
N ASP A 157 24.22 -7.82 3.46
CA ASP A 157 24.30 -6.45 2.90
C ASP A 157 23.72 -5.38 3.86
N GLY A 158 23.19 -5.78 5.01
CA GLY A 158 22.59 -4.90 6.03
C GLY A 158 23.04 -5.27 7.44
N GLY A 159 22.12 -5.17 8.39
CA GLY A 159 22.38 -5.54 9.77
C GLY A 159 21.25 -5.20 10.72
N PHE A 160 21.56 -5.21 12.00
CA PHE A 160 20.62 -4.91 13.08
C PHE A 160 21.26 -3.94 14.07
N LEU A 161 20.41 -3.17 14.75
CA LEU A 161 20.79 -2.44 15.95
C LEU A 161 20.05 -3.02 17.13
N ILE A 162 20.79 -3.26 18.20
CA ILE A 162 20.30 -3.71 19.50
C ILE A 162 20.63 -2.67 20.57
N ASP A 163 19.98 -2.75 21.73
CA ASP A 163 20.37 -1.96 22.89
C ASP A 163 21.74 -2.43 23.41
N GLY A 164 22.74 -1.55 23.41
CA GLY A 164 24.09 -1.85 23.90
C GLY A 164 24.19 -1.96 25.42
N ARG A 165 23.14 -1.59 26.16
CA ARG A 165 23.06 -1.80 27.61
C ARG A 165 22.52 -3.18 27.95
N ASP A 166 21.77 -3.79 27.04
CA ASP A 166 21.20 -5.11 27.24
C ASP A 166 22.28 -6.18 27.03
N LYS A 167 22.69 -6.81 28.13
CA LYS A 167 23.69 -7.89 28.15
C LYS A 167 23.07 -9.29 28.12
N SER A 168 21.76 -9.39 27.86
CA SER A 168 21.13 -10.69 27.69
C SER A 168 21.74 -11.44 26.51
N ASP A 169 21.66 -12.77 26.55
CA ASP A 169 22.12 -13.63 25.46
C ASP A 169 21.32 -13.40 24.16
N ARG A 170 20.14 -12.78 24.25
CA ARG A 170 19.22 -12.52 23.13
C ARG A 170 18.57 -11.14 23.26
N PRO A 171 19.33 -10.06 23.07
CA PRO A 171 18.81 -8.71 23.18
C PRO A 171 17.79 -8.45 22.06
N PRO A 172 16.71 -7.68 22.33
CA PRO A 172 15.71 -7.37 21.34
C PRO A 172 16.31 -6.50 20.24
N ILE A 173 15.99 -6.83 18.98
CA ILE A 173 16.38 -6.02 17.84
C ILE A 173 15.52 -4.76 17.85
N LEU A 174 16.14 -3.60 18.05
CA LEU A 174 15.47 -2.30 18.05
C LEU A 174 15.28 -1.77 16.62
N TYR A 175 16.28 -1.98 15.75
CA TYR A 175 16.22 -1.52 14.38
C TYR A 175 16.72 -2.57 13.40
N VAL A 176 16.01 -2.73 12.28
CA VAL A 176 16.47 -3.51 11.13
C VAL A 176 17.07 -2.57 10.11
N LEU A 177 18.29 -2.87 9.65
CA LEU A 177 19.05 -2.05 8.74
C LEU A 177 19.02 -2.60 7.31
N PHE A 178 18.68 -1.72 6.37
CA PHE A 178 18.63 -2.02 4.96
C PHE A 178 19.69 -1.22 4.20
N PRO A 179 20.31 -1.78 3.15
CA PRO A 179 21.19 -1.00 2.28
C PRO A 179 20.47 0.25 1.76
N ARG A 180 21.06 1.43 1.96
CA ARG A 180 20.50 2.65 1.39
C ARG A 180 20.69 2.62 -0.12
N ALA A 181 19.60 2.51 -0.87
CA ALA A 181 19.63 2.82 -2.29
C ALA A 181 20.01 4.30 -2.46
N ARG A 182 20.92 4.61 -3.39
CA ARG A 182 21.22 6.01 -3.75
C ARG A 182 20.03 6.56 -4.53
N ILE A 183 19.23 7.35 -3.82
CA ILE A 183 18.07 8.03 -4.39
C ILE A 183 18.54 9.40 -4.87
N SER A 184 18.48 9.63 -6.18
CA SER A 184 18.74 10.96 -6.74
C SER A 184 17.60 11.96 -6.49
N LYS A 185 16.39 11.46 -6.18
CA LYS A 185 15.19 12.29 -5.91
C LYS A 185 14.20 11.56 -4.99
N ARG A 186 13.79 12.20 -3.88
CA ARG A 186 12.83 11.63 -2.91
C ARG A 186 11.54 11.17 -3.62
N ILE A 187 11.01 10.00 -3.23
CA ILE A 187 9.68 9.55 -3.66
C ILE A 187 8.64 10.46 -3.01
N ASN A 188 7.81 11.10 -3.83
CA ASN A 188 6.69 11.89 -3.34
C ASN A 188 5.42 11.05 -3.45
N GLN A 189 5.07 10.41 -2.33
CA GLN A 189 3.92 9.52 -2.21
C GLN A 189 2.61 10.31 -2.30
N GLU A 190 2.52 11.43 -1.57
CA GLU A 190 1.35 12.30 -1.55
C GLU A 190 0.96 12.76 -2.95
N ARG A 191 1.94 13.21 -3.76
CA ARG A 191 1.69 13.61 -5.15
C ARG A 191 1.22 12.46 -6.02
N ALA A 192 1.74 11.24 -5.81
CA ALA A 192 1.29 10.07 -6.56
C ALA A 192 -0.15 9.67 -6.17
N ILE A 193 -0.47 9.76 -4.89
CA ILE A 193 -1.81 9.50 -4.35
C ILE A 193 -2.78 10.56 -4.87
N ALA A 194 -2.46 11.84 -4.76
CA ALA A 194 -3.28 12.95 -5.23
C ALA A 194 -3.63 12.82 -6.72
N LYS A 195 -2.63 12.56 -7.58
CA LYS A 195 -2.85 12.30 -9.02
C LYS A 195 -3.72 11.08 -9.29
N GLY A 196 -3.64 10.06 -8.42
CA GLY A 196 -4.47 8.88 -8.50
C GLY A 196 -5.93 9.21 -8.16
N ILE A 197 -6.14 9.93 -7.06
CA ILE A 197 -7.45 10.35 -6.55
C ILE A 197 -8.16 11.26 -7.55
N GLU A 198 -7.46 12.24 -8.11
CA GLU A 198 -7.98 13.18 -9.11
C GLU A 198 -8.58 12.48 -10.33
N LYS A 199 -8.04 11.32 -10.72
CA LYS A 199 -8.51 10.54 -11.87
C LYS A 199 -9.64 9.55 -11.55
N ILE A 200 -9.94 9.32 -10.28
CA ILE A 200 -10.98 8.36 -9.88
C ILE A 200 -12.35 8.74 -10.48
N PRO A 201 -12.83 9.99 -10.37
CA PRO A 201 -14.13 10.37 -10.94
C PRO A 201 -14.21 10.11 -12.44
N GLU A 202 -13.18 10.49 -13.20
CA GLU A 202 -13.08 10.23 -14.65
C GLU A 202 -13.15 8.72 -14.94
N PHE A 203 -12.39 7.91 -14.20
CA PHE A 203 -12.39 6.46 -14.38
C PHE A 203 -13.72 5.80 -14.00
N ILE A 204 -14.46 6.37 -13.04
CA ILE A 204 -15.81 5.92 -12.67
C ILE A 204 -16.79 6.29 -13.80
N GLY A 205 -16.76 7.52 -14.31
CA GLY A 205 -17.60 7.97 -15.43
C GLY A 205 -17.42 7.09 -16.67
N GLN A 206 -16.19 6.93 -17.15
CA GLN A 206 -15.88 6.04 -18.29
C GLN A 206 -16.34 4.59 -18.05
N ALA A 207 -16.24 4.12 -16.80
CA ALA A 207 -16.65 2.79 -16.41
C ALA A 207 -18.18 2.63 -16.34
N TRP A 208 -18.89 3.71 -15.99
CA TRP A 208 -20.33 3.83 -16.01
C TRP A 208 -20.84 3.81 -17.44
N ASP A 209 -20.41 4.78 -18.27
CA ASP A 209 -20.89 4.97 -19.64
C ASP A 209 -20.74 3.68 -20.46
N LYS A 210 -19.57 3.05 -20.39
CA LYS A 210 -19.29 1.79 -21.07
C LYS A 210 -20.23 0.65 -20.66
N ARG A 211 -20.64 0.60 -19.40
CA ARG A 211 -21.50 -0.47 -18.86
C ARG A 211 -22.98 -0.16 -19.05
N ALA A 212 -23.34 1.11 -18.96
CA ALA A 212 -24.68 1.61 -19.16
C ALA A 212 -25.10 1.40 -20.63
N ALA A 213 -24.23 1.78 -21.59
CA ALA A 213 -24.43 1.51 -23.01
C ALA A 213 -24.58 0.00 -23.32
N LYS A 214 -23.77 -0.85 -22.68
CA LYS A 214 -23.88 -2.32 -22.85
C LYS A 214 -25.20 -2.90 -22.34
N ARG A 215 -25.91 -2.19 -21.47
CA ARG A 215 -27.17 -2.63 -20.86
C ARG A 215 -28.41 -1.88 -21.35
N GLY A 216 -28.25 -0.94 -22.28
CA GLY A 216 -29.35 -0.09 -22.76
C GLY A 216 -29.89 0.85 -21.67
N LEU A 217 -29.04 1.25 -20.72
CA LEU A 217 -29.41 2.17 -19.63
C LEU A 217 -29.21 3.65 -20.00
N VAL A 218 -28.48 3.90 -21.10
CA VAL A 218 -28.18 5.18 -21.72
C VAL A 218 -28.09 4.94 -23.22
#